data_AF-A0A957SJX9-F1
#
_entry.id   AF-A0A957SJX9-F1
#
_cell.length_a   1.000
_cell.length_b   1.000
_cell.length_c   1.000
_cell.angle_alpha   90.00
_cell.angle_beta   90.00
_cell.angle_gamma   90.00
#
_symmetry.space_group_name_H-M   'P 1'
#
loop_
_entity.id
_entity.type
_entity.pdbx_description
1 polymer ?
#
loop_
_entity_poly.entity_id
_entity_poly.type
_entity_poly.pdbx_seq_one_letter_code
_entity_poly.pdbx_strand_id
1 'polypeptide(L)'
;EVTQAIQDAANSVPLVADRATFVRVFAQTNGGGGDSAVVSASATQNGQPLGAITIANALISAAPTRADAASTINLTLPMTWTTGTINLTVQVDATNAIAESNEANNSFT
;
A
#
# COMPACT_ATOMS: atom_id res chain seq x y z
N GLU A 1 -5.07 -20.00 16.20
CA GLU A 1 -6.13 -19.04 15.86
C GLU A 1 -5.58 -18.10 14.79
N VAL A 2 -6.22 -18.06 13.61
CA VAL A 2 -5.79 -17.23 12.48
C VAL A 2 -6.88 -16.18 12.27
N THR A 3 -6.59 -14.93 12.60
CA THR A 3 -7.46 -13.79 12.26
C THR A 3 -6.96 -13.19 10.94
N GLN A 4 -7.64 -13.49 9.85
CA GLN A 4 -7.44 -12.80 8.57
C GLN A 4 -8.61 -11.85 8.35
N ALA A 5 -8.32 -10.56 8.19
CA ALA A 5 -9.30 -9.58 7.77
C ALA A 5 -9.31 -9.49 6.24
N ILE A 6 -10.49 -9.53 5.64
CA ILE A 6 -10.71 -9.35 4.20
C ILE A 6 -11.24 -7.94 4.00
N GLN A 7 -10.68 -7.21 3.03
CA GLN A 7 -11.19 -5.91 2.62
C GLN A 7 -12.59 -6.06 2.04
N ASP A 8 -13.55 -5.29 2.55
CA ASP A 8 -14.90 -5.25 1.99
C ASP A 8 -14.95 -4.43 0.69
N ALA A 9 -16.12 -4.41 0.04
CA ALA A 9 -16.32 -3.65 -1.20
C ALA A 9 -16.22 -2.12 -1.01
N ALA A 10 -16.17 -1.63 0.23
CA ALA A 10 -15.97 -0.23 0.59
C ALA A 10 -14.51 0.08 0.92
N ASN A 11 -13.58 -0.82 0.58
CA ASN A 11 -12.16 -0.73 0.91
C ASN A 11 -11.83 -0.72 2.41
N SER A 12 -12.78 -1.11 3.27
CA SER A 12 -12.59 -1.16 4.71
C SER A 12 -12.02 -2.50 5.16
N VAL A 13 -11.11 -2.47 6.12
CA VAL A 13 -10.53 -3.65 6.76
C VAL A 13 -10.62 -3.46 8.28
N PRO A 14 -11.30 -4.35 9.02
CA PRO A 14 -11.24 -4.31 10.48
C PRO A 14 -9.82 -4.62 10.93
N LEU A 15 -9.16 -3.62 11.53
CA LEU A 15 -7.85 -3.78 12.15
C LEU A 15 -8.02 -4.40 13.54
N VAL A 16 -7.14 -5.34 13.89
CA VAL A 16 -7.02 -5.82 15.26
C VAL A 16 -5.90 -5.02 15.90
N ALA A 17 -6.25 -4.23 16.91
CA ALA A 17 -5.28 -3.46 17.67
C ALA A 17 -4.12 -4.35 18.14
N ASP A 18 -2.90 -3.81 18.08
CA ASP A 18 -1.68 -4.45 18.56
C ASP A 18 -1.31 -5.77 17.86
N ARG A 19 -1.83 -5.98 16.65
CA ARG A 19 -1.41 -7.09 15.77
C ARG A 19 -0.63 -6.56 14.58
N ALA A 20 0.43 -7.28 14.24
CA ALA A 20 1.20 -7.03 13.04
C ALA A 20 0.25 -7.03 11.83
N THR A 21 0.11 -5.86 11.21
CA THR A 21 -0.76 -5.62 10.06
C THR A 21 0.11 -5.20 8.89
N PHE A 22 -0.15 -5.79 7.72
CA PHE A 22 0.47 -5.35 6.49
C PHE A 22 -0.59 -4.92 5.48
N VAL A 23 -0.25 -3.92 4.70
CA VAL A 23 -1.02 -3.48 3.53
C VAL A 23 -0.31 -4.02 2.31
N ARG A 24 -1.07 -4.72 1.47
CA ARG A 24 -0.55 -5.36 0.27
C ARG A 24 -1.02 -4.59 -0.94
N VAL A 25 -0.08 -3.96 -1.63
CA VAL A 25 -0.31 -3.08 -2.77
C VAL A 25 -0.09 -3.88 -4.05
N PHE A 26 -1.08 -3.82 -4.94
CA PHE A 26 -1.07 -4.47 -6.24
C PHE A 26 -0.78 -3.41 -7.31
N ALA A 27 0.49 -3.05 -7.45
CA ALA A 27 0.97 -2.14 -8.48
C ALA A 27 1.40 -2.93 -9.72
N GLN A 28 1.06 -2.42 -10.90
CA GLN A 28 1.37 -3.06 -12.18
C GLN A 28 2.08 -2.07 -13.10
N THR A 29 3.19 -2.51 -13.71
CA THR A 29 3.84 -1.78 -14.81
C THR A 29 3.46 -2.36 -16.17
N ASN A 30 3.43 -1.51 -17.19
CA ASN A 30 3.27 -1.92 -18.60
C ASN A 30 4.60 -2.38 -19.24
N GLY A 31 5.75 -2.14 -18.60
CA GLY A 31 7.10 -2.35 -19.14
C GLY A 31 7.62 -3.79 -19.14
N GLY A 32 6.80 -4.80 -18.88
CA GLY A 32 7.23 -6.20 -18.79
C GLY A 32 7.80 -6.60 -17.41
N GLY A 33 7.82 -5.67 -16.44
CA GLY A 33 8.19 -5.91 -15.05
C GLY A 33 9.64 -5.55 -14.74
N GLY A 34 9.96 -5.37 -13.45
CA GLY A 34 11.32 -5.06 -13.01
C GLY A 34 11.64 -3.56 -12.87
N ASP A 35 10.67 -2.70 -13.18
CA ASP A 35 10.74 -1.29 -12.79
C ASP A 35 10.82 -1.17 -11.28
N SER A 36 11.51 -0.13 -10.81
CA SER A 36 11.61 0.17 -9.39
C SER A 36 11.16 1.59 -9.12
N ALA A 37 10.27 1.75 -8.15
CA ALA A 37 9.67 3.02 -7.81
C ALA A 37 9.72 3.29 -6.31
N VAL A 38 9.66 4.58 -5.94
CA VAL A 38 9.42 4.97 -4.55
C VAL A 38 7.95 4.75 -4.24
N VAL A 39 7.63 3.92 -3.25
CA VAL A 39 6.25 3.72 -2.79
C VAL A 39 6.10 4.27 -1.39
N SER A 40 5.11 5.14 -1.21
CA SER A 40 4.80 5.72 0.10
C SER A 40 3.39 5.36 0.54
N ALA A 41 3.19 5.23 1.85
CA ALA A 41 1.88 5.13 2.46
C ALA A 41 1.80 6.12 3.61
N SER A 42 0.75 6.94 3.61
CA SER A 42 0.47 7.93 4.65
C SER A 42 -0.88 7.66 5.27
N ALA A 43 -1.02 7.96 6.56
CA ALA A 43 -2.29 7.77 7.25
C ALA A 43 -2.73 9.04 7.96
N THR A 44 -4.05 9.20 8.05
CA THR A 44 -4.69 10.21 8.89
C THR A 44 -5.68 9.56 9.84
N GLN A 45 -5.83 10.14 11.03
CA GLN A 45 -6.85 9.76 12.00
C GLN A 45 -7.54 11.02 12.51
N ASN A 46 -8.87 11.09 12.38
CA ASN A 46 -9.66 12.28 12.71
C ASN A 46 -9.12 13.57 12.04
N GLY A 47 -8.61 13.44 10.81
CA GLY A 47 -8.01 14.53 10.04
C GLY A 47 -6.58 14.91 10.44
N GLN A 48 -5.99 14.27 11.46
CA GLN A 48 -4.59 14.51 11.87
C GLN A 48 -3.65 13.50 11.20
N PRO A 49 -2.48 13.93 10.71
CA PRO A 49 -1.51 13.02 10.11
C PRO A 49 -0.88 12.11 11.16
N LEU A 50 -0.80 10.81 10.86
CA LEU A 50 -0.11 9.81 11.68
C LEU A 50 1.33 9.51 11.21
N GLY A 51 1.73 10.08 10.07
CA GLY A 51 3.05 9.92 9.46
C GLY A 51 3.01 9.23 8.10
N ALA A 52 4.19 8.80 7.63
CA ALA A 52 4.35 8.09 6.37
C ALA A 52 5.38 6.95 6.48
N ILE A 53 5.17 5.91 5.67
CA ILE A 53 6.07 4.77 5.44
C ILE A 53 6.55 4.90 4.00
N THR A 54 7.86 4.73 3.75
CA THR A 54 8.42 4.82 2.39
C THR A 54 9.31 3.62 2.09
N ILE A 55 9.08 2.98 0.95
CA ILE A 55 10.00 2.03 0.32
C ILE A 55 10.65 2.74 -0.85
N ALA A 56 11.95 2.98 -0.76
CA ALA A 56 12.68 3.77 -1.77
C ALA A 56 12.86 3.05 -3.12
N ASN A 57 12.85 1.72 -3.13
CA ASN A 57 13.18 0.92 -4.31
C ASN A 57 12.28 -0.33 -4.38
N ALA A 58 10.97 -0.11 -4.55
CA ALA A 58 9.99 -1.19 -4.63
C ALA A 58 9.91 -1.71 -6.07
N LEU A 59 10.14 -3.02 -6.24
CA LEU A 59 9.98 -3.67 -7.54
C LEU A 59 8.50 -3.74 -7.94
N ILE A 60 8.20 -3.31 -9.16
CA ILE A 60 6.86 -3.33 -9.73
C ILE A 60 6.72 -4.53 -10.67
N SER A 61 5.71 -5.36 -10.41
CA SER A 61 5.41 -6.54 -11.23
C SER A 61 4.65 -6.15 -12.50
N ALA A 62 4.85 -6.90 -13.58
CA ALA A 62 3.98 -6.81 -14.76
C ALA A 62 2.62 -7.48 -14.56
N ALA A 63 2.50 -8.35 -13.54
CA ALA A 63 1.28 -9.11 -13.26
C ALA A 63 1.20 -9.44 -11.76
N PRO A 64 0.89 -8.46 -10.89
CA PRO A 64 0.74 -8.73 -9.46
C PRO A 64 -0.46 -9.64 -9.21
N THR A 65 -0.30 -10.69 -8.40
CA THR A 65 -1.40 -11.63 -8.09
C THR A 65 -1.60 -11.80 -6.60
N ARG A 66 -2.85 -12.09 -6.17
CA ARG A 66 -3.14 -12.39 -4.76
C ARG A 66 -2.43 -13.65 -4.26
N ALA A 67 -2.21 -14.63 -5.13
CA ALA A 67 -1.54 -15.89 -4.79
C ALA A 67 -0.04 -15.72 -4.53
N ASP A 68 0.62 -14.76 -5.18
CA ASP A 68 2.07 -14.54 -5.06
C ASP A 68 2.41 -13.24 -4.31
N ALA A 69 2.82 -13.38 -3.04
CA ALA A 69 3.19 -12.25 -2.19
C ALA A 69 4.45 -11.51 -2.69
N ALA A 70 5.36 -12.18 -3.38
CA ALA A 70 6.56 -11.56 -3.93
C ALA A 70 6.25 -10.67 -5.15
N SER A 71 5.13 -10.92 -5.84
CA SER A 71 4.64 -10.08 -6.94
C SER A 71 3.98 -8.77 -6.48
N THR A 72 3.94 -8.51 -5.17
CA THR A 72 3.23 -7.36 -4.56
C THR A 72 4.12 -6.62 -3.58
N ILE A 73 3.74 -5.39 -3.27
CA ILE A 73 4.48 -4.54 -2.34
C ILE A 73 3.78 -4.64 -0.98
N ASN A 74 4.50 -5.13 0.03
CA ASN A 74 3.95 -5.36 1.36
C ASN A 74 4.50 -4.32 2.33
N LEU A 75 3.63 -3.45 2.84
CA LEU A 75 3.94 -2.38 3.78
C LEU A 75 3.50 -2.77 5.17
N THR A 76 4.44 -2.93 6.11
CA THR A 76 4.09 -3.16 7.52
C THR A 76 3.62 -1.86 8.15
N LEU A 77 2.40 -1.86 8.69
CA LEU A 77 1.86 -0.69 9.38
C LEU A 77 2.48 -0.54 10.78
N PRO A 78 2.80 0.69 11.21
CA PRO A 78 3.11 0.98 12.61
C PRO A 78 1.99 0.51 13.52
N MET A 79 2.33 -0.02 14.69
CA MET A 79 1.36 -0.51 15.67
C MET A 79 0.37 0.60 16.09
N THR A 80 0.85 1.84 16.15
CA THR A 80 0.04 3.04 16.44
C THR A 80 -1.03 3.35 15.38
N TRP A 81 -0.92 2.78 14.18
CA TRP A 81 -1.91 2.93 13.11
C TRP A 81 -2.99 1.84 13.16
N THR A 82 -2.84 0.83 14.04
CA THR A 82 -3.79 -0.30 14.16
C THR A 82 -4.94 -0.02 15.13
N THR A 83 -4.97 1.16 15.75
CA THR A 83 -5.96 1.56 16.74
C THR A 83 -6.91 2.62 16.19
N GLY A 84 -8.21 2.34 16.24
CA GLY A 84 -9.25 3.23 15.73
C GLY A 84 -9.35 3.23 14.19
N THR A 85 -10.20 4.10 13.66
CA THR A 85 -10.35 4.24 12.20
C THR A 85 -9.28 5.19 11.68
N ILE A 86 -8.59 4.76 10.63
CA ILE A 86 -7.63 5.57 9.88
C ILE A 86 -8.05 5.66 8.41
N ASN A 87 -7.68 6.74 7.74
CA ASN A 87 -7.68 6.80 6.28
C ASN A 87 -6.24 6.62 5.82
N LEU A 88 -5.98 5.59 5.03
CA LEU A 88 -4.66 5.26 4.53
C LEU A 88 -4.60 5.59 3.04
N THR A 89 -3.64 6.40 2.63
CA THR A 89 -3.39 6.69 1.22
C THR A 89 -2.03 6.12 0.83
N VAL A 90 -2.03 5.27 -0.19
CA VAL A 90 -0.82 4.69 -0.80
C VAL A 90 -0.55 5.38 -2.12
N GLN A 91 0.70 5.76 -2.36
CA GLN A 91 1.16 6.31 -3.62
C GLN A 91 2.34 5.51 -4.17
N VAL A 92 2.17 4.98 -5.38
CA VAL A 92 3.22 4.37 -6.20
C VAL A 92 3.94 5.46 -6.98
N ASP A 93 5.24 5.28 -7.24
CA ASP A 93 6.12 6.31 -7.82
C ASP A 93 5.92 7.70 -7.21
N ALA A 94 6.04 7.78 -5.88
CA ALA A 94 5.81 9.01 -5.12
C ALA A 94 6.77 10.16 -5.49
N THR A 95 7.84 9.88 -6.22
CA THR A 95 8.79 10.87 -6.75
C THR A 95 8.53 11.26 -8.20
N ASN A 96 7.54 10.64 -8.86
CA ASN A 96 7.24 10.81 -10.28
C ASN A 96 8.48 10.59 -11.17
N ALA A 97 9.27 9.58 -10.83
CA ALA A 97 10.55 9.29 -11.47
C ALA A 97 10.39 8.47 -12.76
N ILE A 98 9.31 7.71 -12.89
CA ILE A 98 8.97 6.93 -14.07
C ILE A 98 7.92 7.72 -14.85
N ALA A 99 8.20 8.03 -16.11
CA ALA A 99 7.22 8.72 -16.94
C ALA A 99 6.14 7.74 -17.40
N GLU A 100 4.91 7.98 -16.96
CA GLU A 100 3.76 7.15 -17.29
C GLU A 100 2.75 7.90 -18.17
N SER A 101 1.92 7.16 -18.91
CA SER A 101 0.85 7.78 -19.72
C SER A 101 -0.25 8.41 -18.86
N ASN A 102 -0.33 8.01 -17.59
CA ASN A 102 -1.27 8.51 -16.61
C ASN A 102 -0.59 8.49 -15.24
N GLU A 103 -0.41 9.65 -14.63
CA GLU A 103 0.19 9.78 -13.29
C GLU A 103 -0.88 9.78 -12.19
N ALA A 104 -2.16 9.94 -12.56
CA ALA A 104 -3.26 10.12 -11.61
C ALA A 104 -3.76 8.80 -11.00
N ASN A 105 -3.41 7.65 -11.58
CA ASN A 105 -3.79 6.32 -11.08
C ASN A 105 -2.76 5.70 -10.12
N ASN A 106 -1.76 6.48 -9.70
CA ASN A 106 -0.72 6.01 -8.79
C ASN A 106 -1.09 6.15 -7.32
N SER A 107 -2.24 6.75 -7.01
CA SER A 107 -2.72 6.97 -5.65
C SER A 107 -4.01 6.20 -5.38
N PHE A 108 -4.09 5.54 -4.21
CA PHE A 108 -5.27 4.81 -3.77
C PHE A 108 -5.53 5.09 -2.27
N THR A 109 -6.79 5.27 -1.89
CA THR A 109 -7.24 5.44 -0.50
C THR A 109 -8.27 4.38 -0.13
#